data_AF-A0A6V7IL87-F1
#
_entry.id   AF-A0A6V7IL87-F1
#
_cell.length_a   1.000
_cell.length_b   1.000
_cell.length_c   1.000
_cell.angle_alpha   90.00
_cell.angle_beta   90.00
_cell.angle_gamma   90.00
#
_symmetry.space_group_name_H-M   'P 1'
#
loop_
_entity.id
_entity.type
_entity.pdbx_description
1 polymer ?
#
loop_
_entity_poly.entity_id
_entity_poly.type
_entity_poly.pdbx_seq_one_letter_code
_entity_poly.pdbx_strand_id
1 'polypeptide(L)' 'YRALYNYRPQNEDELELKEGDTVYVMEKCDDGWYVGSSQRTGYFGTFPGNYVERL' A
#
# COMPACT_ATOMS: atom_id res chain seq x y z
N TYR A 1 5.78 4.19 -5.14
CA TYR A 1 5.74 2.74 -5.39
C TYR A 1 4.55 2.46 -6.29
N ARG A 2 4.60 1.41 -7.10
CA ARG A 2 3.49 0.96 -7.93
C ARG A 2 2.93 -0.35 -7.38
N ALA A 3 1.62 -0.44 -7.22
CA ALA A 3 0.97 -1.68 -6.83
C ALA A 3 1.03 -2.71 -7.96
N LEU A 4 1.53 -3.90 -7.65
CA LEU A 4 1.64 -5.04 -8.55
C LEU A 4 0.37 -5.89 -8.55
N TYR A 5 -0.38 -5.88 -7.45
CA TYR A 5 -1.56 -6.70 -7.26
C TYR A 5 -2.64 -5.94 -6.51
N ASN A 6 -3.89 -6.39 -6.66
CA ASN A 6 -5.00 -5.91 -5.86
C ASN A 6 -4.89 -6.42 -4.42
N TYR A 7 -5.13 -5.54 -3.45
CA TYR A 7 -5.21 -5.89 -2.03
C TYR A 7 -6.49 -5.31 -1.44
N ARG A 8 -7.29 -6.16 -0.79
CA ARG A 8 -8.48 -5.73 -0.04
C ARG A 8 -8.12 -5.66 1.45
N PRO A 9 -8.35 -4.51 2.11
CA PRO A 9 -8.19 -4.37 3.55
C PRO A 9 -8.97 -5.44 4.32
N GLN A 10 -8.32 -6.06 5.29
CA GLN A 10 -8.90 -6.96 6.29
C GLN A 10 -9.22 -6.22 7.59
N ASN A 11 -8.48 -5.15 7.88
CA ASN A 11 -8.68 -4.27 9.04
C ASN A 11 -8.94 -2.82 8.60
N GLU A 12 -9.52 -1.99 9.47
CA GLU A 12 -9.88 -0.60 9.16
C GLU A 12 -8.68 0.34 8.94
N ASP A 13 -7.51 -0.04 9.46
CA ASP A 13 -6.24 0.69 9.34
C ASP A 13 -5.44 0.31 8.08
N GLU A 14 -5.92 -0.67 7.31
CA GLU A 14 -5.24 -1.15 6.10
C GLU A 14 -5.67 -0.39 4.83
N LEU A 15 -4.72 -0.17 3.93
CA LEU A 15 -4.91 0.56 2.68
C LEU A 15 -5.26 -0.39 1.54
N GLU A 16 -6.36 -0.10 0.82
CA GLU A 16 -6.67 -0.79 -0.43
C GLU A 16 -5.60 -0.52 -1.50
N LEU A 17 -5.10 -1.59 -2.13
CA LEU A 17 -4.27 -1.50 -3.33
C LEU A 17 -5.08 -1.93 -4.55
N LYS A 18 -4.96 -1.19 -5.66
CA LYS A 18 -5.33 -1.69 -6.98
C LYS A 18 -4.11 -1.78 -7.86
N GLU A 19 -4.00 -2.86 -8.61
CA GLU A 19 -2.92 -3.08 -9.57
C GLU A 19 -2.74 -1.86 -10.49
N GLY A 20 -1.50 -1.39 -10.62
CA GLY A 20 -1.15 -0.20 -11.37
C GLY A 20 -1.23 1.12 -10.60
N ASP A 21 -1.88 1.16 -9.42
CA ASP A 21 -1.96 2.38 -8.62
C ASP A 21 -0.59 2.82 -8.09
N THR A 22 -0.40 4.13 -7.97
CA THR A 22 0.73 4.71 -7.24
C THR A 22 0.41 4.82 -5.76
N VAL A 23 1.35 4.37 -4.94
CA VAL A 23 1.31 4.46 -3.48
C VAL A 23 2.56 5.19 -2.98
N TYR A 24 2.36 6.15 -2.08
CA TYR A 24 3.44 6.85 -1.39
C TYR A 24 3.78 6.09 -0.11
N VAL A 25 4.95 5.45 -0.08
CA VAL A 25 5.44 4.76 1.13
C VAL A 25 6.11 5.78 2.04
N MET A 26 5.66 5.86 3.28
CA MET A 26 6.22 6.68 4.36
C MET A 26 7.12 5.87 5.27
N GLU A 27 6.72 4.65 5.63
CA GLU A 27 7.47 3.77 6.53
C GLU A 27 7.45 2.32 6.04
N LYS A 28 8.51 1.57 6.36
CA LYS A 28 8.60 0.13 6.13
C LYS A 28 8.84 -0.54 7.48
N CYS A 29 7.87 -1.33 7.93
CA CYS A 29 7.96 -2.09 9.16
C CYS A 29 8.75 -3.39 8.93
N ASP A 30 9.37 -3.89 9.99
CA ASP A 30 10.19 -5.12 9.94
C ASP A 30 9.35 -6.40 9.75
N ASP A 31 8.03 -6.31 9.89
CA ASP A 31 7.07 -7.40 9.68
C ASP A 31 6.62 -7.56 8.21
N GLY A 32 7.17 -6.75 7.30
CA GLY A 32 6.86 -6.77 5.88
C GLY A 32 5.71 -5.85 5.46
N TRP A 33 5.09 -5.13 6.39
CA TRP A 33 4.07 -4.13 6.11
C TRP A 33 4.66 -2.75 5.87
N TYR A 34 4.10 -2.03 4.92
CA TYR A 34 4.45 -0.65 4.64
C TYR A 34 3.33 0.26 5.09
N VAL A 35 3.68 1.44 5.54
CA VAL A 35 2.75 2.53 5.85
C VAL A 35 2.80 3.53 4.73
N GLY A 36 1.65 3.92 4.21
CA GLY A 36 1.62 4.82 3.07
C GLY A 36 0.24 5.39 2.75
N SER A 37 0.17 6.13 1.65
CA SER A 37 -1.09 6.68 1.14
C SER A 37 -1.29 6.40 -0.34
N SER A 38 -2.55 6.16 -0.72
CA SER A 38 -2.94 5.93 -2.10
C SER A 38 -3.01 7.27 -2.85
N GLN A 39 -2.34 7.37 -3.99
CA GLN A 39 -2.49 8.55 -4.86
C GLN A 39 -3.91 8.66 -5.43
N ARG A 40 -4.59 7.53 -5.64
CA ARG A 40 -5.93 7.49 -6.25
C ARG A 40 -7.01 8.01 -5.31
N THR A 41 -6.96 7.62 -4.04
CA THR A 41 -8.04 7.90 -3.07
C THR A 41 -7.65 8.92 -1.99
N GLY A 42 -6.36 9.18 -1.81
CA GLY A 42 -5.84 9.99 -0.70
C GLY A 42 -5.87 9.29 0.66
N TYR A 43 -6.40 8.05 0.73
CA TYR A 43 -6.46 7.31 1.99
C TYR A 43 -5.07 6.87 2.44
N PHE A 44 -4.92 6.83 3.75
CA PHE A 44 -3.72 6.38 4.45
C PHE A 44 -4.00 5.06 5.15
N GLY A 45 -2.99 4.18 5.18
CA GLY A 45 -3.07 2.93 5.93
C GLY A 45 -1.84 2.06 5.73
N THR A 46 -1.90 0.88 6.33
CA THR A 46 -0.89 -0.18 6.20
C THR A 46 -1.20 -1.08 5.01
N PHE A 47 -0.20 -1.57 4.31
CA PHE A 47 -0.39 -2.54 3.23
C PHE A 47 0.82 -3.46 3.08
N PRO A 48 0.64 -4.68 2.52
CA PRO A 48 1.74 -5.61 2.32
C PRO A 48 2.80 -5.05 1.36
N GLY A 49 4.04 -4.93 1.83
CA GLY A 49 5.14 -4.35 1.05
C GLY A 49 5.53 -5.16 -0.19
N ASN A 50 5.26 -6.48 -0.18
CA ASN A 50 5.48 -7.37 -1.33
C ASN A 50 4.44 -7.20 -2.45
N TYR A 51 3.39 -6.40 -2.24
CA TYR A 51 2.39 -6.08 -3.26
C TYR A 51 2.74 -4.83 -4.05
N VAL A 52 3.87 -4.19 -3.76
CA VAL A 52 4.30 -2.98 -4.43
C VAL A 52 5.76 -3.07 -4.88
N GLU A 53 6.09 -2.39 -5.97
CA GLU A 53 7.47 -2.22 -6.44
C GLU A 53 7.90 -0.75 -6.44
N ARG A 54 9.21 -0.52 -6.38
CA ARG A 54 9.77 0.82 -6.55
C ARG A 54 9.65 1.20 -8.03
N LEU A 55 9.15 2.42 -8.29
CA LEU A 55 9.17 3.03 -9.63
C LEU A 55 10.61 3.31 -10.07
#